data_AF-A0A1H7ZAH6-F1
#
_entry.id   AF-A0A1H7ZAH6-F1
#
_cell.length_a   1.000
_cell.length_b   1.000
_cell.length_c   1.000
_cell.angle_alpha   90.00
_cell.angle_beta   90.00
_cell.angle_gamma   90.00
#
_symmetry.space_group_name_H-M   'P 1'
#
loop_
_entity.id
_entity.type
_entity.pdbx_description
1 polymer ?
#
loop_
_entity_poly.entity_id
_entity_poly.type
_entity_poly.pdbx_seq_one_letter_code
_entity_poly.pdbx_strand_id
1 'polypeptide(L)'
;MGKYKDLDVFEERGFLTEEERDELLKRESRILALKRIEESARTEKEFYEVIDIWNRLDDNRERKERAHEIGRPESILEWNSCELSNASIFNYDKVLDAQRQKGEFIDTIYDHPKGMCQLVTNGFLTEIIDELKQSRKELIYYLVIRDYTTSEYAQVTKTTDRNVRGTRKTAINKVRKEFAKALKCMEEQSLPLTIDERYFLKQGVRKEKA
;
A
#
# COMPACT_ATOMS: atom_id res chain seq x y z
N MET A 1 -30.73 -25.35 22.35
CA MET A 1 -29.93 -25.84 21.20
C MET A 1 -28.56 -25.18 21.27
N GLY A 2 -27.48 -25.96 21.36
CA GLY A 2 -26.13 -25.46 21.63
C GLY A 2 -25.54 -24.65 20.47
N LYS A 3 -24.80 -23.58 20.77
CA LYS A 3 -24.18 -22.64 19.82
C LYS A 3 -23.06 -23.24 18.96
N TYR A 4 -22.89 -24.57 18.94
CA TYR A 4 -21.75 -25.24 18.31
C TYR A 4 -22.13 -26.55 17.59
N LYS A 5 -23.29 -26.60 16.92
CA LYS A 5 -23.54 -27.66 15.91
C LYS A 5 -22.51 -27.66 14.78
N ASP A 6 -21.80 -26.55 14.64
CA ASP A 6 -20.75 -26.37 13.63
C ASP A 6 -19.45 -27.11 14.02
N LEU A 7 -19.27 -27.55 15.27
CA LEU A 7 -18.09 -28.33 15.68
C LEU A 7 -17.98 -29.66 14.93
N ASP A 8 -19.08 -30.40 14.78
CA ASP A 8 -19.13 -31.62 13.97
C ASP A 8 -18.63 -31.35 12.53
N VAL A 9 -18.96 -30.18 11.99
CA VAL A 9 -18.57 -29.74 10.64
C VAL A 9 -17.07 -29.38 10.56
N PHE A 10 -16.49 -28.82 11.63
CA PHE A 10 -15.06 -28.54 11.72
C PHE A 10 -14.23 -29.82 11.99
N GLU A 11 -14.79 -30.79 12.72
CA GLU A 11 -14.20 -32.09 12.98
C GLU A 11 -14.10 -32.95 11.72
N GLU A 12 -15.16 -33.02 10.90
CA GLU A 12 -15.18 -33.78 9.64
C GLU A 12 -14.16 -33.26 8.61
N ARG A 13 -13.81 -31.97 8.68
CA ARG A 13 -12.88 -31.33 7.74
C ARG A 13 -11.44 -31.22 8.27
N GLY A 14 -11.15 -31.69 9.49
CA GLY A 14 -9.80 -31.73 10.05
C GLY A 14 -9.16 -30.36 10.31
N PHE A 15 -9.96 -29.32 10.57
CA PHE A 15 -9.46 -27.95 10.78
C PHE A 15 -8.96 -27.65 12.19
N LEU A 16 -9.10 -28.60 13.11
CA LEU A 16 -8.69 -28.45 14.51
C LEU A 16 -7.55 -29.42 14.80
N THR A 17 -6.52 -28.92 15.45
CA THR A 17 -5.47 -29.78 16.02
C THR A 17 -6.03 -30.61 17.18
N GLU A 18 -5.36 -31.71 17.51
CA GLU A 18 -5.80 -32.64 18.56
C GLU A 18 -5.85 -31.96 19.94
N GLU A 19 -4.94 -31.01 20.18
CA GLU A 19 -4.89 -30.18 21.40
C GLU A 19 -6.09 -29.21 21.50
N GLU A 20 -6.44 -28.54 20.41
CA GLU A 20 -7.59 -27.62 20.36
C GLU A 20 -8.92 -28.35 20.57
N ARG A 21 -9.02 -29.59 20.07
CA ARG A 21 -10.18 -30.46 20.29
C ARG A 21 -10.36 -30.80 21.77
N ASP A 22 -9.28 -31.21 22.44
CA ASP A 22 -9.31 -31.55 23.86
C ASP A 22 -9.70 -30.35 24.74
N GLU A 23 -9.26 -29.15 24.39
CA GLU A 23 -9.64 -27.92 25.10
C GLU A 23 -11.11 -27.55 24.91
N LEU A 24 -11.63 -27.70 23.69
CA LEU A 24 -13.04 -27.46 23.39
C LEU A 24 -13.93 -28.45 24.16
N LEU A 25 -13.60 -29.74 24.17
CA LEU A 25 -14.32 -30.77 24.93
C LEU A 25 -14.29 -30.50 26.45
N LYS A 26 -13.15 -30.06 27.00
CA LYS A 26 -13.04 -29.64 28.40
C LYS A 26 -13.90 -28.41 28.71
N ARG A 27 -14.09 -27.50 27.77
CA ARG A 27 -14.97 -26.34 27.94
C ARG A 27 -16.45 -26.73 27.93
N GLU A 28 -16.86 -27.59 27.01
CA GLU A 28 -18.26 -28.05 26.90
C GLU A 28 -18.69 -28.88 28.10
N SER A 29 -17.84 -29.81 28.55
CA SER A 29 -18.08 -30.61 29.75
C SER A 29 -18.27 -29.74 31.00
N ARG A 30 -17.49 -28.65 31.15
CA ARG A 30 -17.67 -27.67 32.24
C ARG A 30 -18.99 -26.91 32.15
N ILE A 31 -19.40 -26.49 30.95
CA ILE A 31 -20.69 -25.81 30.74
C ILE A 31 -21.86 -26.75 31.05
N LEU A 32 -21.78 -28.01 30.62
CA LEU A 32 -22.81 -29.01 30.88
C LEU A 32 -22.89 -29.36 32.38
N ALA A 33 -21.74 -29.48 33.05
CA ALA A 33 -21.69 -29.71 34.49
C ALA A 33 -22.33 -28.55 35.27
N LEU A 34 -22.03 -27.31 34.88
CA LEU A 34 -22.60 -26.12 35.50
C LEU A 34 -24.13 -26.04 35.32
N LYS A 35 -24.64 -26.34 34.11
CA LYS A 35 -26.09 -26.45 33.87
C LYS A 35 -26.75 -27.53 34.70
N ARG A 36 -26.08 -28.68 34.91
CA ARG A 36 -26.62 -29.73 35.77
C ARG A 36 -26.71 -29.28 37.22
N ILE A 37 -25.72 -28.54 37.71
CA ILE A 37 -25.72 -27.99 39.08
C ILE A 37 -26.85 -26.96 39.25
N GLU A 38 -27.06 -26.09 38.25
CA GLU A 38 -28.22 -25.18 38.21
C GLU A 38 -29.55 -25.92 38.22
N GLU A 39 -29.69 -26.93 37.35
CA GLU A 39 -30.90 -27.74 37.22
C GLU A 39 -31.16 -28.62 38.44
N SER A 40 -30.13 -28.96 39.24
CA SER A 40 -30.26 -29.76 40.46
C SER A 40 -30.46 -28.96 41.73
N ALA A 41 -30.19 -27.65 41.73
CA ALA A 41 -30.38 -26.79 42.90
C ALA A 41 -31.86 -26.76 43.32
N ARG A 42 -32.15 -27.12 44.57
CA ARG A 42 -33.50 -27.15 45.16
C ARG A 42 -33.59 -26.41 46.49
N THR A 43 -32.46 -26.03 47.08
CA THR A 43 -32.38 -25.32 48.35
C THR A 43 -31.71 -23.95 48.20
N GLU A 44 -32.04 -22.99 49.07
CA GLU A 44 -31.45 -21.65 49.04
C GLU A 44 -29.91 -21.68 49.10
N LYS A 45 -29.34 -22.60 49.88
CA LYS A 45 -27.88 -22.78 49.98
C LYS A 45 -27.24 -23.19 48.64
N GLU A 46 -27.85 -24.13 47.93
CA GLU A 46 -27.37 -24.56 46.60
C GLU A 46 -27.48 -23.43 45.58
N PHE A 47 -28.50 -22.58 45.68
CA PHE A 47 -28.59 -21.39 44.81
C PHE A 47 -27.47 -20.38 45.08
N TYR A 48 -27.09 -20.15 46.34
CA TYR A 48 -25.94 -19.30 46.66
C TYR A 48 -24.63 -19.85 46.09
N GLU A 49 -24.43 -21.17 46.15
CA GLU A 49 -23.24 -21.82 45.55
C GLU A 49 -23.18 -21.64 44.03
N VAL A 50 -24.33 -21.77 43.34
CA VAL A 50 -24.44 -21.52 41.90
C VAL A 50 -24.09 -20.06 41.57
N ILE A 51 -24.61 -19.11 42.34
CA ILE A 51 -24.33 -17.68 42.17
C ILE A 51 -22.83 -17.39 42.34
N ASP A 52 -22.18 -17.97 43.35
CA ASP A 52 -20.73 -17.82 43.57
C ASP A 52 -19.89 -18.37 42.41
N ILE A 53 -20.34 -19.46 41.78
CA ILE A 53 -19.68 -20.01 40.59
C ILE A 53 -19.80 -19.02 39.42
N TRP A 54 -20.99 -18.43 39.21
CA TRP A 54 -21.20 -17.42 38.16
C TRP A 54 -20.39 -16.16 38.39
N ASN A 55 -20.39 -15.62 39.61
CA ASN A 55 -19.59 -14.44 39.97
C ASN A 55 -18.11 -14.67 39.66
N ARG A 56 -17.57 -15.84 40.01
CA ARG A 56 -16.18 -16.20 39.70
C ARG A 56 -15.91 -16.31 38.19
N LEU A 57 -16.87 -16.78 37.41
CA LEU A 57 -16.74 -16.84 35.94
C LEU A 57 -16.82 -15.45 35.31
N ASP A 58 -17.64 -14.56 35.86
CA ASP A 58 -17.78 -13.18 35.40
C ASP A 58 -16.54 -12.35 35.74
N ASP A 59 -16.00 -12.46 36.96
CA ASP A 59 -14.72 -11.84 37.35
C ASP A 59 -13.57 -12.28 36.42
N ASN A 60 -13.59 -13.56 36.02
CA ASN A 60 -12.62 -14.13 35.08
C ASN A 60 -12.77 -13.54 33.68
N ARG A 61 -13.99 -13.31 33.23
CA ARG A 61 -14.30 -12.68 31.95
C ARG A 61 -13.87 -11.22 31.97
N GLU A 62 -14.24 -10.46 32.99
CA GLU A 62 -13.91 -9.04 33.13
C GLU A 62 -12.40 -8.82 33.18
N ARG A 63 -11.64 -9.69 33.89
CA ARG A 63 -10.18 -9.62 33.89
C ARG A 63 -9.57 -9.83 32.50
N LYS A 64 -10.11 -10.77 31.72
CA LYS A 64 -9.64 -11.03 30.35
C LYS A 64 -9.95 -9.83 29.45
N GLU A 65 -11.17 -9.28 29.54
CA GLU A 65 -11.57 -8.08 28.81
C GLU A 65 -10.67 -6.88 29.17
N ARG A 66 -10.43 -6.62 30.46
CA ARG A 66 -9.49 -5.58 30.91
C ARG A 66 -8.05 -5.80 30.42
N ALA A 67 -7.56 -7.03 30.36
CA ALA A 67 -6.23 -7.30 29.80
C ALA A 67 -6.15 -6.92 28.31
N HIS A 68 -7.23 -7.10 27.56
CA HIS A 68 -7.34 -6.65 26.16
C HIS A 68 -7.52 -5.13 26.05
N GLU A 69 -8.13 -4.48 27.03
CA GLU A 69 -8.24 -3.01 27.10
C GLU A 69 -6.91 -2.34 27.48
N ILE A 70 -6.14 -2.91 28.42
CA ILE A 70 -4.82 -2.42 28.83
C ILE A 70 -3.78 -2.59 27.72
N GLY A 71 -3.94 -3.61 26.87
CA GLY A 71 -3.12 -3.81 25.66
C GLY A 71 -3.50 -2.88 24.50
N ARG A 72 -4.49 -2.01 24.67
CA ARG A 72 -4.86 -1.00 23.67
C ARG A 72 -3.98 0.23 23.91
N PRO A 73 -3.13 0.65 22.94
CA PRO A 73 -2.32 1.84 23.13
C PRO A 73 -3.23 3.05 23.44
N GLU A 74 -2.85 3.81 24.45
CA GLU A 74 -3.55 5.05 24.89
C GLU A 74 -3.71 6.07 23.75
N SER A 75 -2.86 5.96 22.73
CA SER A 75 -2.94 6.75 21.52
C SER A 75 -3.84 6.10 20.47
N ILE A 76 -5.03 6.68 20.29
CA ILE A 76 -5.84 6.55 19.06
C ILE A 76 -5.04 7.04 17.82
N LEU A 77 -3.93 7.75 18.03
CA LEU A 77 -3.07 8.30 16.99
C LEU A 77 -2.26 7.28 16.16
N GLU A 78 -2.23 6.00 16.55
CA GLU A 78 -1.57 4.96 15.75
C GLU A 78 -2.48 4.39 14.64
N TRP A 79 -3.78 4.66 14.68
CA TRP A 79 -4.63 4.55 13.50
C TRP A 79 -4.23 5.68 12.54
N ASN A 80 -3.27 5.39 11.66
CA ASN A 80 -2.63 6.23 10.62
C ASN A 80 -1.13 6.49 10.83
N SER A 81 -0.49 5.97 11.89
CA SER A 81 0.95 5.77 11.83
C SER A 81 1.18 4.56 10.93
N CYS A 82 1.10 4.79 9.62
CA CYS A 82 1.75 3.92 8.68
C CYS A 82 3.19 3.85 9.18
N GLU A 83 3.56 2.74 9.81
CA GLU A 83 4.96 2.44 9.99
C GLU A 83 5.53 2.57 8.58
N LEU A 84 6.33 3.62 8.35
CA LEU A 84 7.28 3.65 7.25
C LEU A 84 8.34 2.58 7.54
N SER A 85 7.90 1.36 7.83
CA SER A 85 8.72 0.18 7.97
C SER A 85 9.12 -0.19 6.55
N ASN A 86 10.42 -0.01 6.32
CA ASN A 86 11.22 -0.52 5.23
C ASN A 86 11.47 0.49 4.10
N ALA A 87 12.41 1.39 4.40
CA ALA A 87 13.23 2.17 3.49
C ALA A 87 14.04 1.28 2.51
N SER A 88 13.40 0.55 1.59
CA SER A 88 14.15 -0.16 0.54
C SER A 88 13.59 -0.03 -0.87
N ILE A 89 12.29 0.21 -1.09
CA ILE A 89 11.81 0.61 -2.43
C ILE A 89 10.60 1.53 -2.25
N PHE A 90 10.83 2.84 -2.27
CA PHE A 90 9.74 3.80 -2.47
C PHE A 90 9.29 3.68 -3.92
N ASN A 91 8.25 2.87 -4.16
CA ASN A 91 7.48 2.97 -5.41
C ASN A 91 6.90 4.39 -5.46
N TYR A 92 6.92 5.04 -6.63
CA TYR A 92 6.31 6.35 -6.87
C TYR A 92 4.89 6.46 -6.27
N ASP A 93 4.10 5.39 -6.36
CA ASP A 93 2.75 5.35 -5.77
C ASP A 93 2.76 5.49 -4.24
N LYS A 94 3.73 4.89 -3.54
CA LYS A 94 3.88 5.04 -2.08
C LYS A 94 4.25 6.45 -1.67
N VAL A 95 5.03 7.15 -2.51
CA VAL A 95 5.38 8.56 -2.27
C VAL A 95 4.12 9.42 -2.36
N LEU A 96 3.31 9.23 -3.40
CA LEU A 96 2.04 9.94 -3.56
C LEU A 96 1.03 9.60 -2.47
N ASP A 97 0.96 8.35 -2.02
CA ASP A 97 0.13 7.95 -0.88
C ASP A 97 0.54 8.68 0.41
N ALA A 98 1.84 8.74 0.69
CA ALA A 98 2.37 9.44 1.86
C ALA A 98 2.09 10.96 1.78
N GLN A 99 2.21 11.57 0.60
CA GLN A 99 1.87 12.98 0.39
C GLN A 99 0.37 13.23 0.62
N ARG A 100 -0.50 12.37 0.08
CA ARG A 100 -1.94 12.44 0.31
C ARG A 100 -2.31 12.34 1.79
N GLN A 101 -1.66 11.44 2.54
CA GLN A 101 -1.89 11.31 3.98
C GLN A 101 -1.47 12.56 4.77
N LYS A 102 -0.41 13.25 4.32
CA LYS A 102 0.03 14.53 4.89
C LYS A 102 -0.84 15.73 4.50
N GLY A 103 -1.75 15.56 3.53
CA GLY A 103 -2.54 16.66 2.97
C GLY A 103 -1.81 17.46 1.87
N GLU A 104 -0.72 16.93 1.34
CA GLU A 104 0.02 17.51 0.22
C GLU A 104 -0.54 16.96 -1.10
N PHE A 105 -1.38 17.73 -1.78
CA PHE A 105 -2.12 17.24 -2.96
C PHE A 105 -1.59 17.76 -4.30
N ILE A 106 -0.70 18.76 -4.31
CA ILE A 106 -0.26 19.42 -5.55
C ILE A 106 0.30 18.40 -6.54
N ASP A 107 1.19 17.52 -6.08
CA ASP A 107 1.79 16.50 -6.94
C ASP A 107 0.74 15.52 -7.46
N THR A 108 -0.20 15.12 -6.59
CA THR A 108 -1.33 14.24 -6.96
C THR A 108 -2.25 14.88 -8.01
N ILE A 109 -2.47 16.19 -7.95
CA ILE A 109 -3.31 16.91 -8.92
C ILE A 109 -2.67 16.90 -10.31
N TYR A 110 -1.34 17.04 -10.40
CA TYR A 110 -0.61 17.08 -11.66
C TYR A 110 -0.10 15.71 -12.13
N ASP A 111 -0.38 14.66 -11.38
CA ASP A 111 -0.02 13.28 -11.66
C ASP A 111 -0.91 12.64 -12.75
N HIS A 112 -0.82 13.22 -13.95
CA HIS A 112 -1.49 12.76 -15.15
C HIS A 112 -0.71 13.20 -16.41
N PRO A 113 -0.91 12.57 -17.58
CA PRO A 113 -0.11 12.84 -18.78
C PRO A 113 -0.07 14.31 -19.24
N LYS A 114 -1.14 15.07 -19.01
CA LYS A 114 -1.20 16.50 -19.39
C LYS A 114 -0.52 17.40 -18.36
N GLY A 115 -0.59 17.04 -17.08
CA GLY A 115 -0.10 17.84 -15.95
C GLY A 115 1.35 17.55 -15.60
N MET A 116 1.92 16.44 -16.08
CA MET A 116 3.26 15.99 -15.68
C MET A 116 4.38 17.01 -15.90
N CYS A 117 4.23 17.98 -16.81
CA CYS A 117 5.22 19.03 -17.01
C CYS A 117 5.35 19.96 -15.78
N GLN A 118 4.29 20.11 -14.99
CA GLN A 118 4.29 20.89 -13.75
C GLN A 118 5.10 20.21 -12.63
N LEU A 119 5.33 18.89 -12.74
CA LEU A 119 6.16 18.13 -11.79
C LEU A 119 7.66 18.25 -12.09
N VAL A 120 8.03 18.93 -13.19
CA VAL A 120 9.43 19.07 -13.62
C VAL A 120 9.97 20.41 -13.16
N THR A 121 11.10 20.40 -12.46
CA THR A 121 11.73 21.62 -11.92
C THR A 121 12.40 22.49 -12.99
N ASN A 122 12.87 21.90 -14.09
CA ASN A 122 13.60 22.63 -15.13
C ASN A 122 12.63 23.25 -16.15
N GLY A 123 12.60 24.59 -16.23
CA GLY A 123 11.70 25.34 -17.10
C GLY A 123 11.78 24.97 -18.59
N PHE A 124 12.98 24.70 -19.13
CA PHE A 124 13.12 24.27 -20.53
C PHE A 124 12.48 22.90 -20.75
N LEU A 125 12.67 21.96 -19.82
CA LEU A 125 12.03 20.64 -19.92
C LEU A 125 10.51 20.76 -19.80
N THR A 126 10.00 21.63 -18.94
CA THR A 126 8.57 21.92 -18.82
C THR A 126 7.98 22.35 -20.17
N GLU A 127 8.60 23.33 -20.83
CA GLU A 127 8.18 23.81 -22.16
C GLU A 127 8.26 22.71 -23.23
N ILE A 128 9.41 22.02 -23.30
CA ILE A 128 9.65 20.97 -24.31
C ILE A 128 8.65 19.82 -24.16
N ILE A 129 8.36 19.41 -22.91
CA ILE A 129 7.38 18.36 -22.63
C ILE A 129 5.99 18.84 -22.98
N ASP A 130 5.65 20.10 -22.67
CA ASP A 130 4.34 20.64 -22.96
C ASP A 130 4.04 20.74 -24.47
N GLU A 131 5.06 21.03 -25.29
CA GLU A 131 4.97 21.02 -26.75
C GLU A 131 4.84 19.63 -27.38
N LEU A 132 5.01 18.55 -26.61
CA LEU A 132 4.82 17.20 -27.15
C LEU A 132 3.36 16.94 -27.50
N LYS A 133 3.16 16.16 -28.57
CA LYS A 133 1.83 15.62 -28.90
C LYS A 133 1.30 14.83 -27.71
N GLN A 134 -0.01 14.91 -27.48
CA GLN A 134 -0.70 14.22 -26.38
C GLN A 134 -0.33 12.72 -26.28
N SER A 135 -0.29 12.01 -27.41
CA SER A 135 0.09 10.59 -27.45
C SER A 135 1.52 10.32 -26.96
N ARG A 136 2.44 11.26 -27.19
CA ARG A 136 3.82 11.17 -26.71
C ARG A 136 3.92 11.51 -25.23
N LYS A 137 3.09 12.45 -24.74
CA LYS A 137 2.99 12.76 -23.30
C LYS A 137 2.52 11.54 -22.52
N GLU A 138 1.45 10.88 -22.99
CA GLU A 138 0.94 9.63 -22.41
C GLU A 138 2.01 8.54 -22.38
N LEU A 139 2.71 8.33 -23.50
CA LEU A 139 3.76 7.32 -23.57
C LEU A 139 4.89 7.60 -22.57
N ILE A 140 5.35 8.84 -22.45
CA ILE A 140 6.40 9.20 -21.49
C ILE A 140 5.91 9.02 -20.06
N TYR A 141 4.70 9.50 -19.76
CA TYR A 141 4.11 9.39 -18.43
C TYR A 141 4.09 7.94 -17.94
N TYR A 142 3.50 7.03 -18.71
CA TYR A 142 3.40 5.64 -18.28
C TYR A 142 4.75 4.93 -18.22
N LEU A 143 5.63 5.14 -19.20
CA LEU A 143 6.90 4.40 -19.28
C LEU A 143 8.02 4.96 -18.42
N VAL A 144 7.96 6.24 -18.02
CA VAL A 144 9.05 6.93 -17.30
C VAL A 144 8.64 7.35 -15.90
N ILE A 145 7.38 7.76 -15.69
CA ILE A 145 6.91 8.20 -14.37
C ILE A 145 6.26 7.03 -13.62
N ARG A 146 5.43 6.24 -14.32
CA ARG A 146 4.75 5.06 -13.73
C ARG A 146 5.49 3.75 -13.89
N ASP A 147 6.68 3.76 -14.48
CA ASP A 147 7.53 2.57 -14.68
C ASP A 147 6.82 1.38 -15.39
N TYR A 148 5.86 1.65 -16.27
CA TYR A 148 5.23 0.60 -17.07
C TYR A 148 6.26 -0.05 -17.99
N THR A 149 6.16 -1.36 -18.14
CA THR A 149 6.88 -2.07 -19.19
C THR A 149 6.32 -1.69 -20.56
N THR A 150 7.14 -1.83 -21.60
CA THR A 150 6.69 -1.56 -22.98
C THR A 150 5.59 -2.52 -23.41
N SER A 151 5.54 -3.74 -22.84
CA SER A 151 4.48 -4.73 -23.09
C SER A 151 3.16 -4.32 -22.44
N GLU A 152 3.17 -3.87 -21.19
CA GLU A 152 1.96 -3.39 -20.51
C GLU A 152 1.35 -2.18 -21.23
N TYR A 153 2.18 -1.20 -21.59
CA TYR A 153 1.70 -0.04 -22.34
C TYR A 153 1.17 -0.41 -23.73
N ALA A 154 1.80 -1.38 -24.41
CA ALA A 154 1.34 -1.91 -25.69
C ALA A 154 -0.04 -2.56 -25.59
N GLN A 155 -0.30 -3.31 -24.51
CA GLN A 155 -1.60 -3.92 -24.23
C GLN A 155 -2.68 -2.85 -24.01
N VAL A 156 -2.41 -1.84 -23.17
CA VAL A 156 -3.36 -0.74 -22.88
C VAL A 156 -3.71 0.04 -24.14
N THR A 157 -2.71 0.32 -24.99
CA THR A 157 -2.89 1.10 -26.22
C THR A 157 -3.30 0.28 -27.43
N LYS A 158 -3.42 -1.04 -27.31
CA LYS A 158 -3.65 -1.98 -28.42
C LYS A 158 -2.65 -1.82 -29.57
N THR A 159 -1.40 -1.51 -29.25
CA THR A 159 -0.30 -1.39 -30.22
C THR A 159 0.70 -2.52 -30.03
N THR A 160 1.63 -2.69 -30.98
CA THR A 160 2.70 -3.69 -30.82
C THR A 160 3.81 -3.15 -29.92
N ASP A 161 4.42 -4.02 -29.12
CA ASP A 161 5.57 -3.67 -28.28
C ASP A 161 6.73 -3.06 -29.10
N ARG A 162 6.97 -3.54 -30.33
CA ARG A 162 7.94 -2.95 -31.27
C ARG A 162 7.61 -1.50 -31.60
N ASN A 163 6.33 -1.19 -31.84
CA ASN A 163 5.89 0.18 -32.12
C ASN A 163 6.05 1.09 -30.89
N VAL A 164 5.74 0.58 -29.70
CA VAL A 164 5.95 1.32 -28.44
C VAL A 164 7.44 1.67 -28.26
N ARG A 165 8.34 0.70 -28.45
CA ARG A 165 9.79 0.94 -28.39
C ARG A 165 10.27 1.97 -29.41
N GLY A 166 9.79 1.89 -30.65
CA GLY A 166 10.11 2.87 -31.70
C GLY A 166 9.61 4.28 -31.37
N THR A 167 8.37 4.37 -30.86
CA THR A 167 7.74 5.63 -30.47
C THR A 167 8.43 6.24 -29.26
N ARG A 168 8.79 5.43 -28.24
CA ARG A 168 9.58 5.83 -27.07
C ARG A 168 10.91 6.43 -27.49
N LYS A 169 11.68 5.73 -28.32
CA LYS A 169 12.97 6.22 -28.83
C LYS A 169 12.81 7.56 -29.54
N THR A 170 11.78 7.70 -30.36
CA THR A 170 11.51 8.93 -31.12
C THR A 170 11.12 10.09 -30.20
N ALA A 171 10.26 9.85 -29.20
CA ALA A 171 9.82 10.86 -28.24
C ALA A 171 11.00 11.36 -27.38
N ILE A 172 11.77 10.43 -26.80
CA ILE A 172 12.94 10.76 -25.98
C ILE A 172 14.01 11.50 -26.79
N ASN A 173 14.26 11.08 -28.04
CA ASN A 173 15.21 11.78 -28.91
C ASN A 173 14.75 13.19 -29.26
N LYS A 174 13.44 13.42 -29.43
CA LYS A 174 12.91 14.78 -29.63
C LYS A 174 13.20 15.65 -28.41
N VAL A 175 12.84 15.18 -27.21
CA VAL A 175 13.09 15.92 -25.96
C VAL A 175 14.57 16.26 -25.81
N ARG A 176 15.45 15.27 -25.99
CA ARG A 176 16.90 15.45 -25.91
C ARG A 176 17.43 16.47 -26.92
N LYS A 177 16.94 16.43 -28.16
CA LYS A 177 17.37 17.35 -29.21
C LYS A 177 17.00 18.79 -28.89
N GLU A 178 15.75 19.02 -28.47
CA GLU A 178 15.31 20.38 -28.13
C GLU A 178 15.99 20.88 -26.85
N PHE A 179 16.17 20.03 -25.85
CA PHE A 179 16.88 20.38 -24.63
C PHE A 179 18.35 20.73 -24.90
N ALA A 180 19.04 19.96 -25.75
CA ALA A 180 20.40 20.28 -26.16
C ALA A 180 20.52 21.62 -26.89
N LYS A 181 19.51 22.01 -27.70
CA LYS A 181 19.50 23.32 -28.34
C LYS A 181 19.32 24.44 -27.31
N ALA A 182 18.40 24.27 -26.36
CA ALA A 182 18.17 25.25 -25.30
C ALA A 182 19.44 25.50 -24.48
N LEU A 183 20.13 24.43 -24.06
CA LEU A 183 21.37 24.56 -23.29
C LEU A 183 22.52 25.17 -24.10
N LYS A 184 22.61 24.91 -25.40
CA LYS A 184 23.60 25.58 -26.28
C LYS A 184 23.32 27.07 -26.41
N CYS A 185 22.06 27.47 -26.55
CA CYS A 185 21.65 28.87 -26.57
C CYS A 185 22.06 29.58 -25.27
N MET A 186 21.88 28.92 -24.11
CA MET A 186 22.36 29.43 -22.83
C MET A 186 23.88 29.58 -22.77
N GLU A 187 24.62 28.57 -23.27
CA GLU A 187 26.08 28.60 -23.33
C GLU A 187 26.59 29.76 -24.21
N GLU A 188 25.98 29.98 -25.37
CA GLU A 188 26.27 31.11 -26.27
C GLU A 188 25.98 32.46 -25.60
N GLN A 189 24.95 32.53 -24.76
CA GLN A 189 24.61 33.72 -23.97
C GLN A 189 25.44 33.86 -22.69
N SER A 190 26.42 32.98 -22.45
CA SER A 190 27.24 32.96 -21.23
C SER A 190 26.42 32.81 -19.93
N LEU A 191 25.25 32.18 -20.01
CA LEU A 191 24.41 31.89 -18.84
C LEU A 191 24.98 30.69 -18.05
N PRO A 192 24.80 30.67 -16.72
CA PRO A 192 25.29 29.57 -15.90
C PRO A 192 24.50 28.28 -16.18
N LEU A 193 25.24 27.19 -16.37
CA LEU A 193 24.70 25.83 -16.53
C LEU A 193 25.00 25.00 -15.29
N THR A 194 24.06 24.13 -14.90
CA THR A 194 24.29 23.13 -13.85
C THR A 194 25.36 22.11 -14.27
N ILE A 195 25.88 21.34 -13.29
CA ILE A 195 26.89 20.30 -13.56
C ILE A 195 26.31 19.24 -14.51
N ASP A 196 25.05 18.85 -14.32
CA ASP A 196 24.38 17.84 -15.12
C ASP A 196 24.11 18.31 -16.55
N GLU A 197 23.72 19.58 -16.73
CA GLU A 197 23.52 20.17 -18.06
C GLU A 197 24.84 20.25 -18.85
N ARG A 198 25.93 20.66 -18.18
CA ARG A 198 27.27 20.64 -18.76
C ARG A 198 27.72 19.22 -19.12
N TYR A 199 27.41 18.25 -18.26
CA TYR A 199 27.71 16.85 -18.52
C TYR A 199 26.92 16.32 -19.73
N PHE A 200 25.62 16.64 -19.81
CA PHE A 200 24.74 16.27 -20.91
C PHE A 200 25.24 16.84 -22.26
N LEU A 201 25.68 18.10 -22.30
CA LEU A 201 26.27 18.70 -23.50
C LEU A 201 27.58 18.02 -23.93
N LYS A 202 28.47 17.70 -22.97
CA LYS A 202 29.79 17.11 -23.24
C LYS A 202 29.73 15.66 -23.70
N GLN A 203 28.95 14.83 -23.01
CA GLN A 203 28.91 13.38 -23.26
C GLN A 203 27.83 13.00 -24.29
N GLY A 204 26.93 13.92 -24.60
CA GLY A 204 25.72 13.60 -25.34
C GLY A 204 24.89 12.52 -24.62
N VAL A 205 24.02 11.88 -25.38
CA VAL A 205 23.20 10.75 -24.89
C VAL A 205 24.12 9.60 -24.50
N ARG A 206 24.00 9.06 -23.26
CA ARG A 206 24.55 7.74 -22.90
C ARG A 206 24.18 6.75 -24.01
N LYS A 207 25.15 6.41 -24.86
CA LYS A 207 25.05 5.23 -25.71
C LYS A 207 25.14 4.07 -24.75
N GLU A 208 24.10 3.24 -24.66
CA GLU A 208 24.23 1.96 -23.97
C GLU A 208 25.50 1.29 -24.52
N LYS A 209 26.42 0.95 -23.62
CA LYS A 209 27.54 0.07 -24.00
C LYS A 209 26.87 -1.23 -24.43
N ALA A 210 27.04 -1.57 -25.71
CA ALA A 210 26.61 -2.85 -26.27
C ALA A 210 27.33 -4.01 -25.58
#